data_AF-A0A1V5CW37-F1
#
_entry.id   AF-A0A1V5CW37-F1
#
_cell.length_a   1.000
_cell.length_b   1.000
_cell.length_c   1.000
_cell.angle_alpha   90.00
_cell.angle_beta   90.00
_cell.angle_gamma   90.00
#
_symmetry.space_group_name_H-M   'P 1'
#
loop_
_entity.id
_entity.type
_entity.pdbx_description
1 polymer ?
#
loop_
_entity_poly.entity_id
_entity_poly.type
_entity_poly.pdbx_seq_one_letter_code
_entity_poly.pdbx_strand_id
1 'polypeptide(L)'
;MIHLFRHRELYIELRPRCPKCQKEFMLDLKKFLPGRAHSCHACGTVVQFDGQLAGKVQNIINDMETTIEEVYESFSSEKAG
;
A
#
# COMPACT_ATOMS: atom_id res chain seq x y z
N MET A 1 5.18 11.07 -3.63
CA MET A 1 5.43 10.42 -2.32
C MET A 1 4.83 11.32 -1.26
N ILE A 2 3.69 10.95 -0.69
CA ILE A 2 3.04 11.68 0.41
C ILE A 2 2.66 10.62 1.43
N HIS A 3 3.37 10.60 2.56
CA HIS A 3 3.06 9.73 3.70
C HIS A 3 2.27 10.54 4.72
N LEU A 4 1.01 10.17 4.94
CA LEU A 4 0.22 10.60 6.08
C LEU A 4 0.02 9.37 6.96
N PHE A 5 0.82 9.23 8.01
CA PHE A 5 0.51 8.32 9.11
C PHE A 5 -0.64 8.95 9.90
N ARG A 6 -1.87 8.69 9.49
CA ARG A 6 -3.09 9.21 10.12
C ARG A 6 -3.82 8.02 10.72
N HIS A 7 -4.13 8.06 12.01
CA HIS A 7 -4.80 6.97 12.74
C HIS A 7 -4.03 5.63 12.73
N ARG A 8 -2.69 5.66 12.77
CA ARG A 8 -1.81 4.47 12.78
C ARG A 8 -1.79 3.61 11.51
N GLU A 9 -2.32 4.13 10.40
CA GLU A 9 -2.29 3.40 9.13
C GLU A 9 -1.31 4.02 8.14
N LEU A 10 -0.51 3.17 7.49
CA LEU A 10 0.38 3.56 6.42
C LEU A 10 -0.39 3.62 5.09
N TYR A 11 -0.46 4.80 4.49
CA TYR A 11 -1.01 4.97 3.14
C TYR A 11 0.11 5.12 2.11
N ILE A 12 0.17 4.21 1.13
CA ILE A 12 1.11 4.26 0.01
C ILE A 12 0.30 4.28 -1.29
N GLU A 13 0.37 5.41 -1.99
CA GLU A 13 -0.19 5.55 -3.34
C GLU A 13 0.89 5.28 -4.40
N LEU A 14 0.58 4.39 -5.35
CA LEU A 14 1.32 4.20 -6.59
C LEU A 14 0.52 4.74 -7.77
N ARG A 15 1.25 5.18 -8.82
CA ARG A 15 0.68 5.62 -10.10
C ARG A 15 1.20 4.80 -11.29
N PRO A 16 0.88 3.50 -11.35
CA PRO A 16 1.21 2.69 -12.52
C PRO A 16 0.48 3.17 -13.78
N ARG A 17 1.06 2.86 -14.94
CA ARG A 17 0.46 3.12 -16.25
C ARG A 17 -0.26 1.89 -16.76
N CYS A 18 -1.44 2.08 -17.35
CA CYS A 18 -2.15 1.01 -18.04
C CYS A 18 -1.30 0.51 -19.22
N PRO A 19 -1.04 -0.81 -19.36
CA PRO A 19 -0.22 -1.33 -20.45
C PRO A 19 -0.83 -1.11 -21.84
N LYS A 20 -2.16 -0.93 -21.92
CA LYS A 20 -2.88 -0.71 -23.18
C LYS A 20 -2.95 0.76 -23.58
N CYS A 21 -3.43 1.64 -22.69
CA CYS A 21 -3.72 3.04 -23.04
C CYS A 21 -2.75 4.05 -22.40
N GLN A 22 -1.76 3.59 -21.63
CA GLN A 22 -0.73 4.38 -20.95
C GLN A 22 -1.23 5.43 -19.94
N LYS A 23 -2.56 5.57 -19.75
CA LYS A 23 -3.11 6.40 -18.69
C LYS A 23 -2.72 5.88 -17.32
N GLU A 24 -2.31 6.79 -16.46
CA GLU A 24 -2.02 6.52 -15.06
C GLU A 24 -3.31 6.29 -14.28
N PHE A 25 -3.24 5.42 -13.28
CA PHE A 25 -4.30 5.22 -12.32
C PHE A 25 -3.73 5.18 -10.91
N MET A 26 -4.51 5.65 -9.95
CA MET A 26 -4.12 5.59 -8.54
C MET A 26 -4.37 4.17 -8.00
N LEU A 27 -3.33 3.59 -7.42
CA LEU A 27 -3.39 2.31 -6.73
C LEU A 27 -2.95 2.51 -5.28
N ASP A 28 -3.89 2.31 -4.36
CA ASP A 28 -3.57 2.14 -2.95
C ASP A 28 -2.90 0.77 -2.77
N LEU A 29 -1.67 0.78 -2.26
CA LEU A 29 -0.88 -0.44 -2.12
C LEU A 29 -1.48 -1.43 -1.10
N LYS A 30 -2.28 -0.96 -0.14
CA LYS A 30 -3.05 -1.85 0.75
C LYS A 30 -4.11 -2.67 0.00
N LYS A 31 -4.54 -2.21 -1.17
CA LYS A 31 -5.51 -2.92 -2.04
C LYS A 31 -4.83 -3.86 -3.05
N PHE A 32 -3.51 -3.90 -3.06
CA PHE A 32 -2.72 -4.82 -3.89
C PHE A 32 -2.63 -6.21 -3.23
N LEU A 33 -3.70 -6.99 -3.35
CA LEU A 33 -3.86 -8.29 -2.69
C LEU A 33 -3.75 -9.46 -3.70
N PRO A 34 -3.31 -10.65 -3.25
CA PRO A 34 -3.30 -11.85 -4.09
C PRO A 34 -4.69 -12.14 -4.69
N GLY A 35 -4.72 -12.46 -5.99
CA GLY A 35 -5.97 -12.76 -6.70
C GLY A 35 -6.85 -11.55 -7.02
N ARG A 36 -6.43 -10.32 -6.69
CA ARG A 36 -7.11 -9.11 -7.14
C ARG A 36 -6.64 -8.70 -8.53
N ALA A 37 -7.53 -7.95 -9.20
CA ALA A 37 -7.26 -7.33 -10.47
C ALA A 37 -7.65 -5.85 -10.40
N HIS A 38 -7.06 -5.05 -11.28
CA HIS A 38 -7.43 -3.65 -11.48
C HIS A 38 -7.92 -3.41 -12.90
N SER A 39 -9.12 -2.85 -13.02
CA SER A 39 -9.69 -2.45 -14.30
C SER A 39 -9.33 -1.00 -14.59
N CYS A 40 -8.65 -0.75 -15.72
CA CYS A 40 -8.33 0.60 -16.16
C CYS A 40 -9.61 1.39 -16.45
N HIS A 41 -9.82 2.48 -15.70
CA HIS A 41 -11.00 3.34 -15.83
C HIS A 41 -11.18 3.94 -17.24
N ALA A 42 -10.11 4.05 -18.02
CA ALA A 42 -10.16 4.73 -19.31
C ALA A 42 -10.38 3.82 -20.52
N CYS A 43 -9.96 2.55 -20.45
CA CYS A 43 -10.02 1.64 -21.60
C CYS A 43 -10.58 0.26 -21.29
N GLY A 44 -10.94 0.00 -20.02
CA GLY A 44 -11.52 -1.26 -19.57
C GLY A 44 -10.53 -2.44 -19.44
N THR A 45 -9.25 -2.26 -19.79
CA THR A 45 -8.25 -3.32 -19.63
C THR A 45 -8.13 -3.75 -18.18
N VAL A 46 -8.30 -5.05 -17.95
CA VAL A 46 -8.10 -5.69 -16.65
C VAL A 46 -6.64 -6.11 -16.52
N VAL A 47 -5.96 -5.57 -15.52
CA VAL A 47 -4.59 -5.94 -15.14
C VAL A 47 -4.68 -6.86 -13.92
N GLN A 48 -4.29 -8.12 -14.08
CA GLN A 48 -4.18 -9.06 -12.97
C GLN A 48 -2.92 -8.74 -12.17
N PHE A 49 -3.04 -8.75 -10.84
CA PHE A 49 -1.87 -8.60 -9.99
C PHE A 49 -1.14 -9.93 -9.88
N ASP A 50 0.20 -9.87 -9.86
CA ASP A 50 1.01 -11.03 -9.54
C ASP A 50 0.78 -11.42 -8.08
N GLY A 51 0.23 -12.62 -7.86
CA GLY A 51 -0.18 -13.05 -6.53
C GLY A 51 0.99 -13.21 -5.55
N GLN A 52 2.15 -13.64 -6.04
CA GLN A 52 3.34 -13.83 -5.21
C GLN A 52 3.91 -12.47 -4.76
N LEU A 53 4.00 -11.52 -5.69
CA LEU A 53 4.43 -10.16 -5.41
C LEU A 53 3.44 -9.46 -4.48
N ALA A 54 2.14 -9.63 -4.70
CA ALA A 54 1.11 -9.08 -3.82
C ALA A 54 1.27 -9.59 -2.39
N GLY A 55 1.48 -10.89 -2.18
CA GLY A 55 1.74 -11.46 -0.86
C GLY A 55 3.00 -10.86 -0.21
N LYS A 56 4.10 -10.75 -0.95
CA LYS A 56 5.35 -10.13 -0.46
C LYS A 56 5.14 -8.68 -0.02
N VAL A 57 4.43 -7.89 -0.84
CA VAL A 57 4.14 -6.49 -0.54
C VAL A 57 3.29 -6.35 0.72
N GLN A 58 2.26 -7.18 0.90
CA GLN A 58 1.42 -7.14 2.11
C GLN A 58 2.22 -7.45 3.37
N ASN A 59 3.10 -8.46 3.34
CA ASN A 59 3.95 -8.77 4.49
C ASN A 59 4.85 -7.58 4.85
N ILE A 60 5.50 -6.95 3.86
CA ILE A 60 6.36 -5.79 4.08
C ILE A 60 5.58 -4.62 4.69
N ILE A 61 4.37 -4.33 4.20
CA ILE A 61 3.54 -3.25 4.74
C ILE A 61 3.19 -3.53 6.19
N ASN A 62 2.77 -4.76 6.52
CA ASN A 62 2.42 -5.14 7.89
C ASN A 62 3.62 -5.04 8.83
N ASP A 63 4.79 -5.50 8.40
CA ASP A 63 6.03 -5.41 9.18
C ASP A 63 6.40 -3.93 9.42
N MET A 64 6.30 -3.09 8.39
CA MET A 64 6.56 -1.65 8.51
C MET A 64 5.57 -0.96 9.47
N GLU A 65 4.28 -1.27 9.38
CA GLU A 65 3.28 -0.71 10.30
C GLU A 65 3.57 -1.10 11.75
N THR A 66 3.93 -2.37 11.98
CA THR A 66 4.31 -2.88 13.30
C THR A 66 5.53 -2.15 13.84
N THR A 67 6.61 -2.02 13.05
CA THR A 67 7.82 -1.31 13.49
C THR A 67 7.56 0.18 13.76
N ILE A 68 6.69 0.85 12.98
CA ILE A 68 6.33 2.24 13.23
C ILE A 68 5.55 2.37 14.55
N GLU A 69 4.67 1.42 14.85
CA GLU A 69 3.93 1.38 16.11
C GLU A 69 4.86 1.19 17.31
N GLU A 70 5.81 0.26 17.24
CA GLU A 70 6.83 0.04 18.28
C GLU A 70 7.66 1.31 18.55
N VAL A 71 8.09 2.01 17.48
CA VAL A 71 8.79 3.29 17.61
C VAL A 71 7.91 4.33 18.29
N TYR A 72 6.64 4.45 17.91
CA TYR A 72 5.71 5.38 18.54
C TYR A 72 5.50 5.08 20.04
N GLU A 73 5.38 3.81 20.40
CA GLU A 73 5.21 3.36 21.79
C GLU A 73 6.48 3.60 22.64
N SER A 74 7.67 3.51 22.05
CA SER A 74 8.93 3.79 22.74
C SER A 74 9.03 5.23 23.26
N PHE A 75 8.48 6.21 22.53
CA PHE A 75 8.45 7.62 22.98
C PHE A 75 7.25 7.94 23.89
N SER A 76 6.22 7.09 23.86
CA SER A 76 5.00 7.27 24.67
C SER A 76 5.17 6.74 26.09
N SER A 77 6.10 5.82 26.31
CA SER A 77 6.38 5.19 27.61
C SER A 77 7.27 6.03 28.55
N GLU A 78 7.94 7.08 28.07
CA GLU A 78 8.77 7.99 28.89
C GLU A 78 7.99 9.10 29.65
N LYS A 79 6.65 8.99 29.79
CA LYS A 79 5.85 9.92 30.61
C LYS A 79 5.23 9.32 31.88
N ALA A 80 5.80 8.23 32.38
CA ALA A 80 5.45 7.69 33.69
C ALA A 80 6.70 7.20 34.44
N GLY A 81 7.43 8.12 35.08
CA GLY A 81 8.54 7.81 35.98
C GLY A 81 9.64 8.84 35.99
#